data_AF-A0A2D6ZB99-F1
#
_entry.id   AF-A0A2D6ZB99-F1
#
_cell.length_a   1.000
_cell.length_b   1.000
_cell.length_c   1.000
_cell.angle_alpha   90.00
_cell.angle_beta   90.00
_cell.angle_gamma   90.00
#
_symmetry.space_group_name_H-M   'P 1'
#
loop_
_entity.id
_entity.type
_entity.pdbx_description
1 polymer ?
#
loop_
_entity_poly.entity_id
_entity_poly.type
_entity_poly.pdbx_seq_one_letter_code
_entity_poly.pdbx_strand_id
1 'polypeptide(L)'
;MIVQGSMNYTPSGRKMKRPWQTRRRQQVWHWRTVSMPMYREDGDKYPSAKLGSPVADETAKKKYYTSSHTIAPAYNKGAYQVISKENIKDIGR
;
A
#
# COMPACT_ATOMS: atom_id res chain seq x y z
N MET A 1 21.65 -48.85 -21.18
CA MET A 1 22.34 -47.74 -20.48
C MET A 1 21.59 -47.49 -19.18
N ILE A 2 22.23 -47.73 -18.03
CA ILE A 2 21.62 -47.49 -16.72
C ILE A 2 21.81 -46.00 -16.40
N VAL A 3 20.71 -45.26 -16.25
CA VAL A 3 20.74 -43.83 -15.94
C VAL A 3 20.53 -43.67 -14.43
N GLN A 4 21.59 -43.38 -13.68
CA GLN A 4 21.53 -43.18 -12.23
C GLN A 4 21.32 -41.69 -11.89
N GLY A 5 20.54 -41.41 -10.84
CA GLY A 5 20.32 -40.04 -10.33
C GLY A 5 19.25 -39.21 -11.04
N SER A 6 18.55 -39.76 -12.04
CA SER A 6 17.45 -39.07 -12.74
C SER A 6 16.09 -39.52 -12.23
N MET A 7 15.25 -38.59 -11.78
CA MET A 7 13.84 -38.86 -11.40
C MET A 7 12.95 -39.30 -12.59
N ASN A 8 13.45 -39.23 -13.82
CA ASN A 8 12.71 -39.62 -15.02
C ASN A 8 12.87 -41.11 -15.38
N TYR A 9 13.80 -41.82 -14.74
CA TYR A 9 14.15 -43.20 -15.03
C TYR A 9 14.21 -44.05 -13.75
N THR A 10 13.84 -45.32 -13.86
CA THR A 10 14.03 -46.30 -12.78
C THR A 10 15.51 -46.61 -12.58
N PRO A 11 15.91 -47.20 -11.43
CA PRO A 11 17.28 -47.63 -11.19
C PRO A 11 17.81 -48.64 -12.24
N SER A 12 16.91 -49.35 -12.93
CA SER A 12 17.25 -50.25 -14.06
C SER A 12 17.24 -49.57 -15.43
N GLY A 13 17.07 -48.24 -15.51
CA GLY A 13 17.12 -47.45 -16.74
C GLY A 13 15.83 -47.41 -17.56
N ARG A 14 14.72 -47.99 -17.08
CA ARG A 14 13.41 -47.87 -17.75
C ARG A 14 12.81 -46.49 -17.50
N LYS A 15 12.37 -45.80 -18.56
CA LYS A 15 11.71 -44.48 -18.49
C LYS A 15 10.39 -44.56 -17.73
N MET A 16 10.20 -43.71 -16.73
CA MET A 16 8.98 -43.68 -15.90
C MET A 16 7.92 -42.75 -16.51
N LYS A 17 6.65 -43.15 -16.46
CA LYS A 17 5.53 -42.26 -16.81
C LYS A 17 5.33 -41.28 -15.66
N ARG A 18 5.46 -39.97 -15.93
CA ARG A 18 5.26 -38.94 -14.91
C ARG A 18 3.76 -38.66 -14.75
N PRO A 19 3.24 -38.49 -13.53
CA PRO A 19 1.91 -37.92 -13.38
C PRO A 19 1.95 -36.48 -13.90
N TRP A 20 0.96 -36.10 -14.72
CA TRP A 20 0.82 -34.75 -15.23
C TRP A 20 0.82 -33.75 -14.05
N GLN A 21 1.74 -32.80 -14.06
CA GLN A 21 1.68 -31.69 -13.12
C GLN A 21 0.52 -30.79 -13.54
N THR A 22 -0.64 -30.99 -12.92
CA THR A 22 -1.77 -30.09 -13.11
C THR A 22 -1.43 -28.75 -12.46
N ARG A 23 -1.56 -27.66 -13.23
CA ARG A 23 -1.41 -26.31 -12.68
C ARG A 23 -2.44 -26.11 -11.58
N ARG A 24 -1.98 -25.85 -10.34
CA ARG A 24 -2.86 -25.49 -9.24
C ARG A 24 -3.52 -24.15 -9.55
N ARG A 25 -4.85 -24.11 -9.65
CA ARG A 25 -5.60 -22.85 -9.79
C ARG A 25 -5.49 -22.09 -8.48
N GLN A 26 -5.11 -20.82 -8.54
CA GLN A 26 -5.09 -19.94 -7.37
C GLN A 26 -6.53 -19.62 -6.97
N GLN A 27 -6.82 -19.69 -5.67
CA GLN A 27 -8.14 -19.31 -5.16
C GLN A 27 -8.26 -17.78 -5.19
N VAL A 28 -9.27 -17.28 -5.88
CA VAL A 28 -9.59 -15.85 -5.91
C VAL A 28 -10.52 -15.57 -4.73
N TRP A 29 -10.09 -14.71 -3.83
CA TRP A 29 -10.88 -14.31 -2.68
C TRP A 29 -11.85 -13.19 -3.09
N HIS A 30 -13.14 -13.47 -2.99
CA HIS A 30 -14.19 -12.48 -3.23
C HIS A 30 -14.83 -12.10 -1.88
N TRP A 31 -14.76 -10.81 -1.56
CA TRP A 31 -15.46 -10.23 -0.44
C TRP A 31 -16.97 -10.32 -0.69
N ARG A 32 -17.72 -10.83 0.30
CA ARG A 32 -19.19 -10.80 0.23
C ARG A 32 -19.64 -9.36 0.49
N THR A 33 -20.29 -8.73 -0.49
CA THR A 33 -21.21 -7.63 -0.20
C THR A 33 -22.34 -8.19 0.64
N VAL A 34 -22.42 -7.81 1.91
CA VAL A 34 -23.68 -7.99 2.65
C VAL A 34 -24.67 -7.04 1.98
N SER A 35 -25.75 -7.58 1.40
CA SER A 35 -26.86 -6.76 0.93
C SER A 35 -27.47 -6.09 2.15
N MET A 36 -27.03 -4.88 2.47
CA MET A 36 -27.66 -4.09 3.51
C MET A 36 -29.10 -3.81 3.06
N PRO A 37 -30.12 -4.11 3.88
CA PRO A 37 -31.48 -3.73 3.54
C PRO A 37 -31.49 -2.21 3.35
N MET A 38 -32.09 -1.74 2.24
CA MET A 38 -32.28 -0.31 2.03
C MET A 38 -32.98 0.26 3.26
N TYR A 39 -32.40 1.35 3.76
CA TYR A 39 -32.84 2.18 4.87
C TYR A 39 -34.33 2.01 5.20
N ARG A 40 -34.68 1.37 6.32
CA ARG A 40 -36.07 1.35 6.81
C ARG A 40 -36.36 2.74 7.37
N GLU A 41 -37.32 3.45 6.77
CA GLU A 41 -37.75 4.76 7.26
C GLU A 41 -38.45 4.68 8.63
N ASP A 42 -38.93 3.49 9.03
CA ASP A 42 -39.66 3.25 10.28
C ASP A 42 -38.78 3.12 11.54
N GLY A 43 -37.49 3.48 11.46
CA GLY A 43 -36.59 3.47 12.62
C GLY A 43 -36.73 4.74 13.47
N ASP A 44 -36.59 4.62 14.79
CA ASP A 44 -36.51 5.77 15.69
C ASP A 44 -35.47 6.77 15.17
N LYS A 45 -35.89 8.02 14.97
CA LYS A 45 -35.01 9.07 14.46
C LYS A 45 -34.13 9.57 15.60
N TYR A 46 -32.87 9.16 15.61
CA TYR A 46 -31.86 9.66 16.56
C TYR A 46 -31.17 10.91 15.99
N PRO A 47 -31.55 12.14 16.42
CA PRO A 47 -30.89 13.35 15.93
C PRO A 47 -29.44 13.40 16.41
N SER A 48 -28.53 13.85 15.53
CA SER A 48 -27.15 14.14 15.92
C SER A 48 -27.08 15.39 16.83
N ALA A 49 -25.97 15.53 17.55
CA ALA A 49 -25.70 16.72 18.35
C ALA A 49 -25.71 17.98 17.45
N LYS A 50 -26.30 19.07 17.96
CA LYS A 50 -26.30 20.36 17.26
C LYS A 50 -24.87 20.87 17.15
N LEU A 51 -24.43 21.19 15.93
CA LEU A 51 -23.18 21.92 15.72
C LEU A 51 -23.36 23.32 16.33
N GLY A 52 -22.53 23.67 17.31
CA GLY A 52 -22.49 25.02 17.88
C GLY A 52 -21.99 26.05 16.86
N SER A 53 -22.07 27.34 17.20
CA SER A 53 -21.42 28.37 16.39
C SER A 53 -19.92 28.08 16.30
N PRO A 54 -19.30 28.19 15.10
CA PRO A 54 -17.87 27.97 14.97
C PRO A 54 -17.11 28.97 15.84
N VAL A 55 -16.31 28.47 16.78
CA VAL A 55 -15.38 29.30 17.54
C VAL A 55 -14.26 29.69 16.59
N ALA A 56 -14.16 30.98 16.26
CA ALA A 56 -13.20 31.49 15.28
C ALA A 56 -11.73 31.15 15.63
N ASP A 57 -11.42 30.93 16.91
CA ASP A 57 -10.08 30.59 17.40
C ASP A 57 -9.72 29.09 17.33
N GLU A 58 -10.67 28.19 17.06
CA GLU A 58 -10.39 26.75 16.92
C GLU A 58 -9.79 26.39 15.56
N THR A 59 -9.93 27.28 14.57
CA THR A 59 -9.28 27.12 13.26
C THR A 59 -7.82 27.53 13.44
N ALA A 60 -7.00 26.59 13.93
CA ALA A 60 -5.59 26.79 14.25
C ALA A 60 -4.93 27.75 13.24
N LYS A 61 -4.65 28.99 13.67
CA LYS A 61 -3.88 29.95 12.88
C LYS A 61 -2.64 29.22 12.40
N LYS A 62 -2.49 29.08 11.07
CA LYS A 62 -1.36 28.39 10.44
C LYS A 62 -0.10 28.95 11.09
N LYS A 63 0.54 28.18 11.97
CA LYS A 63 1.75 28.63 12.67
C LYS A 63 2.84 28.70 11.60
N TYR A 64 3.06 29.89 11.07
CA TYR A 64 4.20 30.14 10.18
C TYR A 64 5.46 30.03 11.04
N TYR A 65 6.23 28.98 10.82
CA TYR A 65 7.53 28.83 11.45
C TYR A 65 8.56 29.54 10.60
N THR A 66 9.38 30.38 11.22
CA THR A 66 10.55 31.00 10.59
C THR A 66 11.69 29.98 10.61
N SER A 67 11.80 29.15 9.57
CA SER A 67 12.92 28.22 9.43
C SER A 67 14.18 28.93 8.91
N SER A 68 15.36 28.49 9.36
CA SER A 68 16.68 28.88 8.84
C SER A 68 17.14 28.03 7.64
N HIS A 69 16.37 26.99 7.28
CA HIS A 69 16.73 26.00 6.27
C HIS A 69 15.54 25.62 5.39
N THR A 70 15.83 25.08 4.21
CA THR A 70 14.88 24.56 3.22
C THR A 70 15.16 23.09 2.97
N ILE A 71 14.12 22.31 2.72
CA ILE A 71 14.20 20.89 2.36
C ILE A 71 14.19 20.79 0.83
N ALA A 72 15.24 20.23 0.24
CA ALA A 72 15.40 20.13 -1.21
C ALA A 72 15.48 18.65 -1.69
N PRO A 73 15.00 18.35 -2.92
CA PRO A 73 15.22 17.04 -3.53
C PRO A 73 16.73 16.78 -3.72
N ALA A 74 17.22 15.64 -3.23
CA ALA A 74 18.62 15.30 -3.36
C ALA A 74 18.87 14.58 -4.70
N TYR A 75 19.25 15.34 -5.72
CA TYR A 75 19.69 14.78 -7.01
C TYR A 75 20.87 13.83 -6.74
N ASN A 76 20.68 12.54 -7.04
CA ASN A 76 21.64 11.45 -6.88
C ASN A 76 21.93 10.94 -5.45
N LYS A 77 21.23 11.42 -4.40
CA LYS A 77 21.52 11.00 -3.01
C LYS A 77 20.36 10.40 -2.21
N GLY A 78 19.21 10.14 -2.82
CA GLY A 78 18.07 9.53 -2.12
C GLY A 78 17.22 10.56 -1.39
N ALA A 79 16.93 10.36 -0.10
CA ALA A 79 16.02 11.20 0.69
C ALA A 79 16.30 12.72 0.62
N TYR A 80 15.32 13.54 1.00
CA TYR A 80 15.45 14.99 1.00
C TYR A 80 16.64 15.50 1.83
N GLN A 81 17.30 16.54 1.34
CA GLN A 81 18.42 17.18 2.02
C GLN A 81 17.99 18.48 2.69
N VAL A 82 18.45 18.69 3.93
CA VAL A 82 18.35 19.97 4.63
C VAL A 82 19.45 20.90 4.13
N ILE A 83 19.07 22.06 3.60
CA ILE A 83 19.97 23.05 3.01
C ILE A 83 19.76 24.41 3.69
N SER A 84 20.85 25.10 4.03
CA SER A 84 20.79 26.47 4.56
C SER A 84 20.29 27.46 3.51
N LYS A 85 19.73 28.60 3.94
CA LYS A 85 19.18 29.62 3.03
C LYS A 85 20.17 30.14 1.99
N GLU A 86 21.45 30.21 2.35
CA GLU A 86 22.52 30.72 1.48
C GLU A 86 22.73 29.83 0.24
N ASN A 87 22.53 28.53 0.39
CA ASN A 87 22.83 27.51 -0.62
C ASN A 87 21.59 27.10 -1.45
N ILE A 88 20.48 27.84 -1.37
CA ILE A 88 19.26 27.57 -2.14
C ILE A 88 19.51 27.69 -3.66
N LYS A 89 20.43 28.58 -4.06
CA LYS A 89 20.75 28.83 -5.48
C LYS A 89 21.46 27.66 -6.16
N ASP A 90 22.06 26.76 -5.38
CA ASP A 90 22.84 25.63 -5.89
C ASP A 90 21.99 24.36 -6.06
N ILE A 91 20.69 24.42 -5.75
CA ILE A 91 19.77 23.29 -5.91
C ILE A 91 19.52 23.04 -7.41
N GLY A 92 19.86 21.84 -7.88
CA GLY A 92 19.58 21.41 -9.27
C GLY A 92 20.52 21.98 -10.33
N ARG A 93 21.63 22.57 -9.91
CA ARG A 93 22.78 22.90 -10.76
C ARG A 93 23.66 21.68 -10.99
#